data_AF-A0A2K1P7F5-F1
#
_entry.id   AF-A0A2K1P7F5-F1
#
_cell.length_a   1.000
_cell.length_b   1.000
_cell.length_c   1.000
_cell.angle_alpha   90.00
_cell.angle_beta   90.00
_cell.angle_gamma   90.00
#
_symmetry.space_group_name_H-M   'P 1'
#
loop_
_entity.id
_entity.type
_entity.pdbx_description
1 polymer ?
#
loop_
_entity_poly.entity_id
_entity_poly.type
_entity_poly.pdbx_seq_one_letter_code
_entity_poly.pdbx_strand_id
1 'polypeptide(L)'
;MKKKIFYVLLGVLVVFTLSGCMMNLLDITLDPGIYLGYSKNNNIPTTDDLLTYDGTLGLYTITIPTSDLTYEEIDEGGAIFELSYYKILYVKSDGNIASASIPIWKDVVENNNLERITIYLDKAKMEEGKAVGVGDDTKLLQDWYLAGNWGAKTWDEDAIKFERQGDVLVATISKEFKANDTIKYKIKPTPGWQPWHMIFNGEVYSDQSDDAVYTLKSNTNELTVRFYPKISYIEFEEK
;
A
#
# COMPACT_ATOMS: atom_id res chain seq x y z
N MET A 1 6.19 27.75 40.32
CA MET A 1 7.00 26.94 39.37
C MET A 1 6.51 25.49 39.29
N LYS A 2 5.33 25.20 38.71
CA LYS A 2 4.84 23.80 38.56
C LYS A 2 4.01 23.53 37.28
N LYS A 3 3.98 24.44 36.30
CA LYS A 3 3.22 24.28 35.04
C LYS A 3 4.06 24.25 33.76
N LYS A 4 5.39 24.39 33.84
CA LYS A 4 6.30 24.43 32.68
C LYS A 4 7.05 23.12 32.40
N ILE A 5 6.90 22.11 33.25
CA ILE A 5 7.60 20.82 33.10
C ILE A 5 6.73 19.77 32.36
N PHE A 6 5.41 19.98 32.29
CA PHE A 6 4.50 19.01 31.68
C PHE A 6 4.48 19.06 30.13
N TYR A 7 4.83 20.20 29.54
CA TYR A 7 4.84 20.38 28.08
C TYR A 7 6.12 19.88 27.39
N VAL A 8 7.18 19.59 28.16
CA VAL A 8 8.43 19.09 27.61
C VAL A 8 8.41 17.56 27.48
N LEU A 9 7.63 16.85 28.31
CA LEU A 9 7.45 15.39 28.15
C LEU A 9 6.48 15.03 27.03
N LEU A 10 5.44 15.84 26.78
CA LEU A 10 4.47 15.59 25.71
C LEU A 10 5.05 15.86 24.31
N GLY A 11 6.08 16.72 24.22
CA GLY A 11 6.80 17.01 22.97
C GLY A 11 7.82 15.95 22.54
N VAL A 12 8.18 15.01 23.42
CA VAL A 12 9.16 13.94 23.10
C VAL A 12 8.48 12.65 22.64
N LEU A 13 7.17 12.50 22.85
CA LEU A 13 6.43 11.31 22.38
C LEU A 13 5.99 11.41 20.91
N VAL A 14 6.02 12.60 20.30
CA VAL A 14 5.51 12.85 18.93
C VAL A 14 6.65 12.93 17.89
N VAL A 15 7.92 12.91 18.31
CA VAL A 15 9.07 13.06 17.38
C VAL A 15 9.66 11.71 16.92
N PHE A 16 9.09 10.57 17.38
CA PHE A 16 9.54 9.24 16.95
C PHE A 16 8.89 8.71 15.65
N THR A 17 8.01 9.47 15.00
CA THR A 17 7.34 9.00 13.78
C THR A 17 7.98 9.50 12.48
N LEU A 18 9.00 10.35 12.54
CA LEU A 18 9.60 10.99 11.35
C LEU A 18 11.11 11.15 11.48
N SER A 19 11.85 10.03 11.49
CA SER A 19 13.22 9.98 10.97
C SER A 19 13.63 8.52 10.83
N GLY A 20 14.23 8.16 9.70
CA GLY A 20 14.82 6.85 9.43
C GLY A 20 16.02 6.55 10.34
N CYS A 21 15.76 6.41 11.63
CA CYS A 21 16.70 5.83 12.57
C CYS A 21 16.40 4.34 12.63
N MET A 22 17.41 3.53 12.29
CA MET A 22 17.45 2.10 12.56
C MET A 22 16.85 1.83 13.95
N MET A 23 15.61 1.33 13.98
CA MET A 23 15.14 0.63 15.15
C MET A 23 15.97 -0.64 15.18
N ASN A 24 16.85 -0.76 16.18
CA ASN A 24 17.15 -2.05 16.77
C ASN A 24 15.81 -2.60 17.25
N LEU A 25 15.05 -3.19 16.33
CA LEU A 25 13.93 -4.06 16.65
C LEU A 25 14.55 -5.12 17.55
N LEU A 26 14.11 -5.09 18.81
CA LEU A 26 14.19 -6.14 19.84
C LEU A 26 14.77 -7.46 19.31
N ASP A 27 15.72 -8.08 20.02
CA ASP A 27 16.36 -9.40 19.77
C ASP A 27 15.38 -10.52 19.32
N ILE A 28 14.79 -10.36 18.16
CA ILE A 28 13.96 -11.33 17.47
C ILE A 28 14.97 -12.17 16.72
N THR A 29 15.32 -13.32 17.31
CA THR A 29 16.17 -14.32 16.66
C THR A 29 15.32 -15.10 15.67
N LEU A 30 14.87 -14.42 14.60
CA LEU A 30 14.29 -15.09 13.44
C LEU A 30 15.41 -15.48 12.49
N ASP A 31 15.30 -16.68 11.93
CA ASP A 31 16.13 -17.07 10.81
C ASP A 31 15.85 -16.15 9.61
N PRO A 32 16.80 -16.00 8.67
CA PRO A 32 16.56 -15.24 7.45
C PRO A 32 15.31 -15.76 6.70
N GLY A 33 14.40 -14.86 6.39
CA GLY A 33 13.08 -15.22 5.88
C GLY A 33 12.20 -14.00 5.67
N ILE A 34 11.01 -14.23 5.13
CA ILE A 34 10.04 -13.17 4.84
C ILE A 34 8.83 -13.42 5.73
N TYR A 35 8.55 -12.51 6.64
CA TYR A 35 7.57 -12.71 7.70
C TYR A 35 6.45 -11.68 7.65
N LEU A 36 5.27 -12.10 8.07
CA LEU A 36 4.10 -11.23 8.23
C LEU A 36 4.06 -10.63 9.63
N GLY A 37 4.10 -9.30 9.73
CA GLY A 37 3.68 -8.56 10.92
C GLY A 37 2.25 -8.07 10.75
N TYR A 38 1.36 -8.32 11.72
CA TYR A 38 -0.04 -7.89 11.67
C TYR A 38 -0.68 -7.87 13.07
N SER A 39 -1.98 -7.58 13.17
CA SER A 39 -2.67 -7.38 14.46
C SER A 39 -2.45 -8.50 15.47
N LYS A 40 -2.66 -9.77 15.10
CA LYS A 40 -2.54 -10.90 16.03
C LYS A 40 -1.17 -11.02 16.70
N ASN A 41 -0.10 -10.77 15.95
CA ASN A 41 1.26 -10.88 16.47
C ASN A 41 1.83 -9.54 16.94
N ASN A 42 1.01 -8.48 17.00
CA ASN A 42 1.44 -7.12 17.36
C ASN A 42 2.63 -6.62 16.53
N ASN A 43 2.71 -7.01 15.25
CA ASN A 43 3.85 -6.79 14.36
C ASN A 43 5.19 -7.38 14.85
N ILE A 44 5.14 -8.39 15.74
CA ILE A 44 6.30 -9.17 16.21
C ILE A 44 6.15 -10.59 15.66
N PRO A 45 6.66 -10.86 14.43
CA PRO A 45 6.49 -12.15 13.79
C PRO A 45 7.23 -13.28 14.51
N THR A 46 6.71 -14.49 14.30
CA THR A 46 7.32 -15.76 14.67
C THR A 46 7.53 -16.64 13.45
N THR A 47 8.04 -17.86 13.63
CA THR A 47 8.20 -18.83 12.53
C THR A 47 6.88 -19.20 11.84
N ASP A 48 5.75 -19.09 12.55
CA ASP A 48 4.43 -19.40 11.99
C ASP A 48 3.94 -18.33 11.02
N ASP A 49 4.58 -17.15 11.02
CA ASP A 49 4.27 -16.02 10.15
C ASP A 49 5.14 -15.98 8.88
N LEU A 50 5.91 -17.05 8.61
CA LEU A 50 6.80 -17.16 7.46
C LEU A 50 5.99 -17.31 6.15
N LEU A 51 6.22 -16.40 5.21
CA LEU A 51 5.68 -16.51 3.85
C LEU A 51 6.39 -17.64 3.10
N THR A 52 5.61 -18.42 2.36
CA THR A 52 6.10 -19.54 1.55
C THR A 52 6.09 -19.17 0.08
N TYR A 53 7.13 -19.57 -0.66
CA TYR A 53 7.16 -19.34 -2.11
C TYR A 53 6.24 -20.32 -2.84
N ASP A 54 5.27 -19.78 -3.58
CA ASP A 54 4.42 -20.51 -4.51
C ASP A 54 5.03 -20.41 -5.93
N GLY A 55 5.67 -21.49 -6.37
CA GLY A 55 6.30 -21.55 -7.70
C GLY A 55 5.32 -21.52 -8.88
N THR A 56 4.03 -21.76 -8.66
CA THR A 56 3.01 -21.65 -9.72
C THR A 56 2.62 -20.20 -9.98
N LEU A 57 2.55 -19.40 -8.91
CA LEU A 57 2.27 -17.97 -8.97
C LEU A 57 3.54 -17.13 -9.20
N GLY A 58 4.71 -17.68 -8.85
CA GLY A 58 5.96 -16.93 -8.84
C GLY A 58 6.05 -15.94 -7.68
N LEU A 59 5.25 -16.11 -6.62
CA LEU A 59 5.09 -15.16 -5.52
C LEU A 59 5.27 -15.83 -4.17
N TYR A 60 5.69 -15.08 -3.16
CA TYR A 60 5.62 -15.48 -1.76
C TYR A 60 4.20 -15.23 -1.23
N THR A 61 3.65 -16.17 -0.46
CA THR A 61 2.28 -16.08 0.05
C THR A 61 2.17 -16.50 1.51
N ILE A 62 1.16 -15.96 2.18
CA ILE A 62 0.65 -16.45 3.46
C ILE A 62 -0.85 -16.17 3.52
N THR A 63 -1.62 -17.12 4.04
CA THR A 63 -3.07 -16.95 4.20
C THR A 63 -3.41 -16.95 5.67
N ILE A 64 -4.07 -15.87 6.12
CA ILE A 64 -4.48 -15.70 7.51
C ILE A 64 -6.01 -15.70 7.62
N PRO A 65 -6.59 -16.15 8.75
CA PRO A 65 -8.02 -16.01 8.98
C PRO A 65 -8.36 -14.55 9.31
N THR A 66 -9.51 -14.08 8.85
CA THR A 66 -9.96 -12.69 9.08
C THR A 66 -10.29 -12.42 10.56
N SER A 67 -10.54 -13.47 11.35
CA SER A 67 -10.69 -13.39 12.81
C SER A 67 -9.42 -12.95 13.55
N ASP A 68 -8.26 -13.02 12.90
CA ASP A 68 -6.98 -12.57 13.46
C ASP A 68 -6.74 -11.07 13.27
N LEU A 69 -7.61 -10.39 12.51
CA LEU A 69 -7.53 -8.95 12.24
C LEU A 69 -8.18 -8.15 13.37
N THR A 70 -7.49 -7.12 13.83
CA THR A 70 -8.06 -6.07 14.68
C THR A 70 -8.18 -4.81 13.84
N TYR A 71 -9.36 -4.19 13.89
CA TYR A 71 -9.66 -2.97 13.15
C TYR A 71 -9.64 -1.77 14.07
N GLU A 72 -9.01 -0.70 13.58
CA GLU A 72 -8.97 0.61 14.22
C GLU A 72 -9.90 1.56 13.48
N GLU A 73 -10.64 2.37 14.22
CA GLU A 73 -11.51 3.41 13.67
C GLU A 73 -10.70 4.66 13.34
N ILE A 74 -10.87 5.16 12.13
CA ILE A 74 -10.25 6.38 11.62
C ILE A 74 -11.37 7.34 11.19
N ASP A 75 -11.48 8.45 11.92
CA ASP A 75 -12.37 9.56 11.58
C ASP A 75 -11.62 10.61 10.79
N GLU A 76 -12.06 10.81 9.55
CA GLU A 76 -11.56 11.82 8.66
C GLU A 76 -12.66 12.77 8.25
N GLY A 77 -12.81 13.86 9.01
CA GLY A 77 -13.79 14.90 8.69
C GLY A 77 -15.24 14.41 8.76
N GLY A 78 -15.53 13.45 9.64
CA GLY A 78 -16.85 12.86 9.84
C GLY A 78 -17.13 11.61 8.99
N ALA A 79 -16.20 11.23 8.10
CA ALA A 79 -16.22 9.93 7.43
C ALA A 79 -15.42 8.94 8.28
N ILE A 80 -16.07 7.85 8.70
CA ILE A 80 -15.48 6.82 9.56
C ILE A 80 -15.05 5.64 8.70
N PHE A 81 -13.81 5.20 8.87
CA PHE A 81 -13.23 4.03 8.24
C PHE A 81 -12.73 3.06 9.32
N GLU A 82 -12.95 1.75 9.14
CA GLU A 82 -12.43 0.72 10.04
C GLU A 82 -11.37 -0.13 9.32
N LEU A 83 -10.14 -0.08 9.78
CA LEU A 83 -8.97 -0.54 9.04
C LEU A 83 -8.06 -1.39 9.90
N SER A 84 -7.62 -2.52 9.35
CA SER A 84 -6.53 -3.33 9.90
C SER A 84 -5.28 -3.12 9.08
N TYR A 85 -4.11 -3.43 9.64
CA TYR A 85 -2.83 -3.21 8.98
C TYR A 85 -1.91 -4.42 9.10
N TYR A 86 -1.12 -4.63 8.05
CA TYR A 86 -0.01 -5.57 8.07
C TYR A 86 1.26 -4.97 7.45
N LYS A 87 2.39 -5.63 7.69
CA LYS A 87 3.70 -5.34 7.12
C LYS A 87 4.41 -6.64 6.75
N ILE A 88 5.29 -6.54 5.77
CA ILE A 88 6.23 -7.61 5.46
C ILE A 88 7.61 -7.25 6.01
N LEU A 89 8.17 -8.16 6.78
CA LEU A 89 9.53 -8.09 7.32
C LEU A 89 10.39 -9.10 6.59
N TYR A 90 11.29 -8.63 5.74
CA TYR A 90 12.31 -9.45 5.12
C TYR A 90 13.56 -9.43 6.00
N VAL A 91 13.67 -10.47 6.83
CA VAL A 91 14.79 -10.71 7.73
C VAL A 91 15.97 -11.26 6.94
N LYS A 92 17.12 -10.60 7.02
CA LYS A 92 18.35 -10.99 6.34
C LYS A 92 19.54 -10.91 7.29
N SER A 93 20.58 -11.68 6.98
CA SER A 93 21.84 -11.64 7.71
C SER A 93 22.57 -10.29 7.61
N ASP A 94 22.26 -9.47 6.60
CA ASP A 94 22.94 -8.23 6.25
C ASP A 94 22.09 -6.95 6.50
N GLY A 95 20.98 -7.09 7.22
CA GLY A 95 20.08 -5.98 7.54
C GLY A 95 18.66 -6.24 7.02
N ASN A 96 17.69 -6.04 7.89
CA ASN A 96 16.28 -6.33 7.60
C ASN A 96 15.66 -5.24 6.72
N ILE A 97 14.76 -5.65 5.83
CA ILE A 97 13.91 -4.73 5.04
C ILE A 97 12.48 -4.85 5.57
N ALA A 98 11.79 -3.74 5.75
CA ALA A 98 10.37 -3.73 6.10
C ALA A 98 9.56 -2.94 5.06
N SER A 99 8.37 -3.43 4.74
CA SER A 99 7.41 -2.67 3.93
C SER A 99 6.79 -1.52 4.73
N ALA A 100 6.11 -0.61 4.04
CA ALA A 100 5.12 0.27 4.65
C ALA A 100 3.97 -0.54 5.30
N SER A 101 3.19 0.10 6.18
CA SER A 101 1.92 -0.47 6.65
C SER A 101 0.94 -0.55 5.49
N ILE A 102 0.35 -1.72 5.29
CA ILE A 102 -0.61 -1.97 4.21
C ILE A 102 -2.00 -2.17 4.83
N PRO A 103 -2.99 -1.38 4.42
CA PRO A 103 -4.33 -1.50 4.98
C PRO A 103 -5.16 -2.63 4.39
N ILE A 104 -6.05 -3.14 5.24
CA ILE A 104 -7.15 -4.05 4.95
C ILE A 104 -8.44 -3.38 5.43
N TRP A 105 -9.41 -3.21 4.54
CA TRP A 105 -10.68 -2.56 4.84
C TRP A 105 -11.68 -3.55 5.43
N LYS A 106 -12.20 -3.23 6.62
CA LYS A 106 -13.23 -4.05 7.28
C LYS A 106 -14.44 -4.27 6.39
N ASP A 107 -14.95 -3.20 5.79
CA ASP A 107 -16.10 -3.26 4.89
C ASP A 107 -15.85 -4.19 3.70
N VAL A 108 -14.64 -4.22 3.13
CA VAL A 108 -14.32 -5.14 2.04
C VAL A 108 -14.34 -6.58 2.52
N VAL A 109 -13.79 -6.85 3.71
CA VAL A 109 -13.81 -8.18 4.33
C VAL A 109 -15.23 -8.64 4.65
N GLU A 110 -16.03 -7.80 5.31
CA GLU A 110 -17.37 -8.14 5.79
C GLU A 110 -18.39 -8.19 4.65
N ASN A 111 -18.40 -7.22 3.73
CA ASN A 111 -19.35 -7.22 2.60
C ASN A 111 -19.13 -8.40 1.65
N ASN A 112 -17.92 -8.96 1.61
CA ASN A 112 -17.58 -10.14 0.81
C ASN A 112 -17.58 -11.44 1.64
N ASN A 113 -17.94 -11.41 2.92
CA ASN A 113 -17.98 -12.56 3.83
C ASN A 113 -16.68 -13.38 3.83
N LEU A 114 -15.53 -12.70 3.86
CA LEU A 114 -14.23 -13.39 3.82
C LEU A 114 -13.91 -14.02 5.17
N GLU A 115 -13.67 -15.33 5.18
CA GLU A 115 -13.12 -16.03 6.36
C GLU A 115 -11.59 -15.97 6.40
N ARG A 116 -10.96 -15.74 5.25
CA ARG A 116 -9.50 -15.74 5.07
C ARG A 116 -9.10 -14.71 4.04
N ILE A 117 -7.89 -14.18 4.18
CA ILE A 117 -7.23 -13.33 3.19
C ILE A 117 -5.85 -13.89 2.88
N THR A 118 -5.41 -13.73 1.64
CA THR A 118 -4.07 -14.13 1.21
C THR A 118 -3.26 -12.89 0.91
N ILE A 119 -2.09 -12.82 1.52
CA ILE A 119 -1.09 -11.78 1.29
C ILE A 119 -0.08 -12.35 0.29
N TYR A 120 0.29 -11.52 -0.69
CA TYR A 120 1.22 -11.87 -1.75
C TYR A 120 2.40 -10.90 -1.76
N LEU A 121 3.57 -11.42 -2.09
CA LEU A 121 4.80 -10.67 -2.23
C LEU A 121 5.57 -11.11 -3.48
N ASP A 122 5.84 -10.15 -4.35
CA ASP A 122 6.89 -10.25 -5.36
C ASP A 122 8.19 -9.67 -4.82
N LYS A 123 9.10 -10.56 -4.41
CA LYS A 123 10.39 -10.16 -3.85
C LYS A 123 11.22 -9.32 -4.81
N ALA A 124 11.10 -9.51 -6.13
CA ALA A 124 11.87 -8.77 -7.12
C ALA A 124 11.42 -7.30 -7.26
N LYS A 125 10.21 -6.98 -6.78
CA LYS A 125 9.61 -5.64 -6.85
C LYS A 125 9.58 -4.93 -5.49
N MET A 126 10.03 -5.59 -4.43
CA MET A 126 9.98 -5.04 -3.08
C MET A 126 10.90 -3.82 -2.95
N GLU A 127 10.37 -2.73 -2.43
CA GLU A 127 11.11 -1.49 -2.12
C GLU A 127 11.06 -1.23 -0.62
N GLU A 128 12.21 -0.91 -0.01
CA GLU A 128 12.28 -0.61 1.44
C GLU A 128 11.40 0.58 1.80
N GLY A 129 10.63 0.44 2.88
CA GLY A 129 9.75 1.51 3.38
C GLY A 129 8.51 1.77 2.51
N LYS A 130 8.29 0.97 1.46
CA LYS A 130 7.10 1.02 0.61
C LYS A 130 6.40 -0.34 0.60
N ALA A 131 5.16 -0.38 0.13
CA ALA A 131 4.49 -1.65 -0.15
C ALA A 131 4.42 -1.99 -1.65
N VAL A 132 5.30 -1.42 -2.46
CA VAL A 132 5.51 -1.89 -3.83
C VAL A 132 5.98 -3.34 -3.78
N GLY A 133 5.35 -4.20 -4.58
CA GLY A 133 5.61 -5.65 -4.57
C GLY A 133 4.83 -6.41 -3.50
N VAL A 134 4.04 -5.76 -2.63
CA VAL A 134 3.29 -6.40 -1.53
C VAL A 134 1.81 -6.04 -1.59
N GLY A 135 0.91 -7.02 -1.51
CA GLY A 135 -0.52 -6.77 -1.45
C GLY A 135 -1.31 -7.98 -0.99
N ASP A 136 -2.62 -7.93 -1.17
CA ASP A 136 -3.54 -8.98 -0.74
C ASP A 136 -4.73 -9.09 -1.70
N ASP A 137 -5.45 -10.20 -1.60
CA ASP A 137 -6.60 -10.50 -2.46
C ASP A 137 -7.82 -9.59 -2.21
N THR A 138 -7.95 -8.97 -1.04
CA THR A 138 -9.06 -8.05 -0.76
C THR A 138 -9.04 -6.83 -1.67
N LYS A 139 -7.85 -6.42 -2.13
CA LYS A 139 -7.68 -5.27 -3.05
C LYS A 139 -8.33 -5.48 -4.41
N LEU A 140 -8.64 -6.71 -4.81
CA LEU A 140 -9.42 -6.99 -6.03
C LEU A 140 -10.93 -6.86 -5.86
N LEU A 141 -11.39 -6.68 -4.62
CA LEU A 141 -12.81 -6.63 -4.25
C LEU A 141 -13.28 -5.20 -3.99
N GLN A 142 -12.42 -4.20 -4.25
CA GLN A 142 -12.75 -2.79 -4.15
C GLN A 142 -12.47 -2.05 -5.45
N ASP A 143 -13.14 -0.92 -5.60
CA ASP A 143 -12.90 -0.02 -6.72
C ASP A 143 -11.57 0.72 -6.57
N TRP A 144 -11.00 1.11 -7.70
CA TRP A 144 -9.78 1.90 -7.76
C TRP A 144 -9.89 2.93 -8.88
N TYR A 145 -9.29 4.09 -8.64
CA TYR A 145 -9.31 5.20 -9.58
C TYR A 145 -7.89 5.73 -9.78
N LEU A 146 -7.54 5.97 -11.04
CA LEU A 146 -6.31 6.58 -11.50
C LEU A 146 -6.53 8.09 -11.63
N ALA A 147 -5.86 8.84 -10.76
CA ALA A 147 -5.88 10.30 -10.73
C ALA A 147 -4.55 10.87 -11.22
N GLY A 148 -4.54 11.99 -11.95
CA GLY A 148 -3.29 12.59 -12.41
C GLY A 148 -3.40 13.78 -13.36
N ASN A 149 -2.27 14.20 -13.96
CA ASN A 149 -2.11 15.49 -14.64
C ASN A 149 -2.41 15.50 -16.16
N TRP A 150 -3.20 14.57 -16.70
CA TRP A 150 -3.47 14.50 -18.14
C TRP A 150 -4.67 15.35 -18.61
N GLY A 151 -5.58 15.78 -17.73
CA GLY A 151 -6.78 16.53 -18.11
C GLY A 151 -7.21 17.57 -17.08
N ALA A 152 -8.32 18.23 -17.38
CA ALA A 152 -9.01 19.06 -16.38
C ALA A 152 -9.70 18.13 -15.38
N LYS A 153 -9.60 18.45 -14.07
CA LYS A 153 -10.25 17.73 -12.97
C LYS A 153 -9.96 16.22 -12.86
N THR A 154 -8.96 15.70 -13.58
CA THR A 154 -8.54 14.30 -13.55
C THR A 154 -7.87 13.87 -12.25
N TRP A 155 -7.65 14.81 -11.33
CA TRP A 155 -7.26 14.54 -9.95
C TRP A 155 -8.46 14.16 -9.07
N ASP A 156 -9.66 14.65 -9.40
CA ASP A 156 -10.85 14.62 -8.56
C ASP A 156 -11.98 13.83 -9.24
N GLU A 157 -13.02 14.52 -9.71
CA GLU A 157 -14.25 13.98 -10.30
C GLU A 157 -14.02 13.19 -11.60
N ASP A 158 -12.99 13.56 -12.37
CA ASP A 158 -12.68 12.94 -13.67
C ASP A 158 -11.52 11.93 -13.57
N ALA A 159 -11.22 11.44 -12.36
CA ALA A 159 -10.28 10.34 -12.18
C ALA A 159 -10.81 9.06 -12.87
N ILE A 160 -9.93 8.33 -13.55
CA ILE A 160 -10.32 7.19 -14.37
C ILE A 160 -10.53 5.98 -13.46
N LYS A 161 -11.76 5.46 -13.39
CA LYS A 161 -12.01 4.18 -12.73
C LYS A 161 -11.28 3.06 -13.48
N PHE A 162 -10.52 2.24 -12.75
CA PHE A 162 -9.91 1.06 -13.33
C PHE A 162 -10.96 -0.02 -13.64
N GLU A 163 -10.80 -0.69 -14.77
CA GLU A 163 -11.65 -1.81 -15.19
C GLU A 163 -10.95 -3.15 -14.93
N ARG A 164 -11.69 -4.13 -14.39
CA ARG A 164 -11.13 -5.43 -14.04
C ARG A 164 -10.94 -6.32 -15.27
N GLN A 165 -9.72 -6.82 -15.47
CA GLN A 165 -9.34 -7.80 -16.48
C GLN A 165 -8.63 -8.98 -15.79
N GLY A 166 -9.42 -9.95 -15.32
CA GLY A 166 -8.91 -11.05 -14.50
C GLY A 166 -8.41 -10.55 -13.14
N ASP A 167 -7.12 -10.73 -12.88
CA ASP A 167 -6.43 -10.28 -11.65
C ASP A 167 -5.69 -8.94 -11.82
N VAL A 168 -5.84 -8.29 -12.97
CA VAL A 168 -5.24 -6.99 -13.29
C VAL A 168 -6.35 -5.96 -13.47
N LEU A 169 -6.12 -4.75 -12.98
CA LEU A 169 -6.99 -3.60 -13.13
C LEU A 169 -6.39 -2.69 -14.21
N VAL A 170 -7.18 -2.27 -15.20
CA VAL A 170 -6.67 -1.56 -16.39
C VAL A 170 -7.38 -0.22 -16.57
N ALA A 171 -6.62 0.84 -16.77
CA ALA A 171 -7.10 2.17 -17.12
C ALA A 171 -6.38 2.64 -18.40
N THR A 172 -7.05 3.46 -19.21
CA THR A 172 -6.49 3.98 -20.47
C THR A 172 -6.62 5.50 -20.49
N ILE A 173 -5.53 6.19 -20.81
CA ILE A 173 -5.49 7.64 -21.00
C ILE A 173 -5.31 7.92 -22.50
N SER A 174 -6.32 8.50 -23.13
CA SER A 174 -6.29 8.87 -24.56
C SER A 174 -6.00 10.36 -24.74
N LYS A 175 -4.75 10.69 -25.05
CA LYS A 175 -4.25 12.05 -25.29
C LYS A 175 -2.93 11.99 -26.05
N GLU A 176 -2.63 13.01 -26.85
CA GLU A 176 -1.30 13.14 -27.46
C GLU A 176 -0.24 13.44 -26.39
N PHE A 177 0.74 12.55 -26.27
CA PHE A 177 1.91 12.69 -25.42
C PHE A 177 3.19 12.61 -26.24
N LYS A 178 4.21 13.34 -25.78
CA LYS A 178 5.55 13.33 -26.38
C LYS A 178 6.51 12.54 -25.50
N ALA A 179 7.54 12.00 -26.13
CA ALA A 179 8.65 11.39 -25.42
C ALA A 179 9.24 12.39 -24.41
N ASN A 180 9.53 11.90 -23.20
CA ASN A 180 9.97 12.66 -22.03
C ASN A 180 8.91 13.54 -21.35
N ASP A 181 7.65 13.51 -21.78
CA ASP A 181 6.57 14.07 -20.96
C ASP A 181 6.48 13.32 -19.62
N THR A 182 6.11 14.04 -18.55
CA THR A 182 5.96 13.46 -17.21
C THR A 182 4.50 13.37 -16.82
N ILE A 183 4.08 12.16 -16.43
CA ILE A 183 2.77 11.88 -15.87
C ILE A 183 2.92 11.81 -14.36
N LYS A 184 2.27 12.75 -13.68
CA LYS A 184 2.09 12.70 -12.23
C LYS A 184 0.78 11.99 -11.94
N TYR A 185 0.80 11.01 -11.06
CA TYR A 185 -0.37 10.19 -10.78
C TYR A 185 -0.47 9.72 -9.34
N LYS A 186 -1.70 9.36 -8.95
CA LYS A 186 -2.07 8.72 -7.69
C LYS A 186 -3.15 7.67 -7.96
N ILE A 187 -3.25 6.67 -7.09
CA ILE A 187 -4.28 5.63 -7.17
C ILE A 187 -5.06 5.64 -5.87
N LYS A 188 -6.36 5.85 -5.99
CA LYS A 188 -7.25 6.09 -4.85
C LYS A 188 -8.36 5.03 -4.82
N PRO A 189 -8.77 4.54 -3.65
CA PRO A 189 -9.81 3.51 -3.51
C PRO A 189 -11.23 4.07 -3.67
N THR A 190 -11.39 5.39 -3.74
CA THR A 190 -12.70 6.05 -3.91
C THR A 190 -12.61 7.15 -4.98
N PRO A 191 -13.74 7.66 -5.50
CA PRO A 191 -13.73 8.85 -6.35
C PRO A 191 -13.20 10.10 -5.62
N GLY A 192 -13.31 10.14 -4.30
CA GLY A 192 -12.76 11.21 -3.46
C GLY A 192 -11.33 10.92 -3.02
N TRP A 193 -10.81 11.79 -2.16
CA TRP A 193 -9.47 11.61 -1.56
C TRP A 193 -9.49 10.86 -0.23
N GLN A 194 -10.66 10.43 0.21
CA GLN A 194 -10.85 9.70 1.45
C GLN A 194 -10.86 8.17 1.24
N PRO A 195 -10.33 7.37 2.17
CA PRO A 195 -9.55 7.83 3.32
C PRO A 195 -8.25 8.52 2.87
N TRP A 196 -7.97 9.69 3.46
CA TRP A 196 -6.71 10.40 3.31
C TRP A 196 -5.62 9.45 3.78
N HIS A 197 -4.45 9.51 3.14
CA HIS A 197 -3.26 8.78 3.63
C HIS A 197 -3.29 7.26 3.44
N MET A 198 -4.10 6.70 2.54
CA MET A 198 -4.20 5.23 2.42
C MET A 198 -4.38 4.76 0.99
N ILE A 199 -3.30 4.19 0.45
CA ILE A 199 -3.25 3.62 -0.89
C ILE A 199 -2.75 2.19 -0.89
N PHE A 200 -2.94 1.52 -2.02
CA PHE A 200 -2.57 0.14 -2.24
C PHE A 200 -1.10 -0.17 -1.89
N ASN A 201 -0.14 0.70 -2.23
CA ASN A 201 1.29 0.53 -1.96
C ASN A 201 1.76 1.20 -0.64
N GLY A 202 0.84 1.52 0.28
CA GLY A 202 1.16 1.93 1.66
C GLY A 202 1.85 3.28 1.80
N GLU A 203 2.00 4.07 0.72
CA GLU A 203 2.45 5.46 0.84
C GLU A 203 1.31 6.37 1.30
N VAL A 204 1.69 7.45 1.94
CA VAL A 204 0.72 8.44 2.40
C VAL A 204 0.38 9.36 1.25
N TYR A 205 -0.75 9.14 0.55
CA TYR A 205 -1.28 10.13 -0.40
C TYR A 205 -2.30 11.06 0.26
N SER A 206 -1.94 12.33 0.39
CA SER A 206 -2.88 13.45 0.49
C SER A 206 -2.75 14.35 -0.74
N ASP A 207 -3.63 15.33 -0.85
CA ASP A 207 -3.49 16.47 -1.77
C ASP A 207 -2.13 17.20 -1.62
N GLN A 208 -1.48 17.06 -0.47
CA GLN A 208 -0.19 17.68 -0.13
C GLN A 208 1.02 16.74 -0.22
N SER A 209 0.80 15.45 -0.46
CA SER A 209 1.88 14.45 -0.62
C SER A 209 2.47 14.45 -2.02
N ASP A 210 3.71 13.95 -2.14
CA ASP A 210 4.36 13.77 -3.43
C ASP A 210 3.58 12.84 -4.36
N ASP A 211 3.54 13.17 -5.64
CA ASP A 211 2.91 12.35 -6.68
C ASP A 211 3.90 11.31 -7.20
N ALA A 212 3.40 10.12 -7.55
CA ALA A 212 4.18 9.18 -8.35
C ALA A 212 4.41 9.76 -9.75
N VAL A 213 5.58 9.52 -10.32
CA VAL A 213 5.98 10.10 -11.62
C VAL A 213 6.36 9.00 -12.60
N TYR A 214 5.71 8.99 -13.76
CA TYR A 214 6.11 8.22 -14.93
C TYR A 214 6.66 9.15 -16.01
N THR A 215 7.81 8.84 -16.59
CA THR A 215 8.37 9.59 -17.73
C THR A 215 8.20 8.76 -18.99
N LEU A 216 7.55 9.34 -19.99
CA LEU A 216 7.32 8.66 -21.27
C LEU A 216 8.62 8.39 -22.02
N LYS A 217 8.70 7.22 -22.63
CA LYS A 217 9.85 6.75 -23.42
C LYS A 217 9.71 7.09 -24.89
N SER A 218 8.48 7.26 -25.38
CA SER A 218 8.14 7.47 -26.78
C SER A 218 6.93 8.41 -26.94
N ASN A 219 6.72 8.90 -28.17
CA ASN A 219 5.48 9.60 -28.50
C ASN A 219 4.35 8.57 -28.57
N THR A 220 3.20 8.89 -27.98
CA THR A 220 2.03 7.99 -27.95
C THR A 220 0.75 8.81 -27.87
N ASN A 221 -0.34 8.26 -28.38
CA ASN A 221 -1.67 8.85 -28.24
C ASN A 221 -2.53 8.10 -27.21
N GLU A 222 -2.02 7.01 -26.65
CA GLU A 222 -2.72 6.15 -25.71
C GLU A 222 -1.73 5.55 -24.70
N LEU A 223 -1.94 5.86 -23.42
CA LEU A 223 -1.20 5.25 -22.32
C LEU A 223 -2.11 4.27 -21.59
N THR A 224 -1.78 2.97 -21.64
CA THR A 224 -2.46 1.95 -20.83
C THR A 224 -1.74 1.79 -19.49
N VAL A 225 -2.47 1.90 -18.40
CA VAL A 225 -1.97 1.71 -17.03
C VAL A 225 -2.53 0.41 -16.48
N ARG A 226 -1.64 -0.50 -16.09
CA ARG A 226 -1.97 -1.79 -15.49
C ARG A 226 -1.66 -1.74 -14.00
N PHE A 227 -2.65 -2.02 -13.20
CA PHE A 227 -2.56 -2.12 -11.75
C PHE A 227 -2.72 -3.57 -11.30
N TYR A 228 -1.70 -4.07 -10.60
CA TYR A 228 -1.62 -5.39 -10.01
C TYR A 228 -1.87 -5.30 -8.50
N PRO A 229 -3.14 -5.26 -8.06
CA PRO A 229 -3.51 -5.01 -6.66
C PRO A 229 -2.97 -6.06 -5.68
N LYS A 230 -2.83 -7.31 -6.11
CA LYS A 230 -2.30 -8.41 -5.28
C LYS A 230 -0.86 -8.17 -4.81
N ILE A 231 -0.07 -7.37 -5.54
CA ILE A 231 1.33 -7.08 -5.20
C ILE A 231 1.60 -5.57 -5.20
N SER A 232 0.54 -4.78 -5.17
CA SER A 232 0.62 -3.33 -5.21
C SER A 232 1.62 -2.76 -6.20
N TYR A 233 1.46 -3.11 -7.47
CA TYR A 233 2.40 -2.73 -8.53
C TYR A 233 1.70 -2.10 -9.74
N ILE A 234 2.38 -1.15 -10.38
CA ILE A 234 1.88 -0.43 -11.55
C ILE A 234 2.84 -0.59 -12.72
N GLU A 235 2.28 -0.86 -13.90
CA GLU A 235 2.99 -0.83 -15.17
C GLU A 235 2.31 0.14 -16.14
N PHE A 236 3.14 0.80 -16.93
CA PHE A 236 2.73 1.70 -18.00
C PHE A 236 3.11 1.10 -19.35
N GLU A 237 2.15 1.05 -20.26
CA GLU A 237 2.28 0.55 -21.62
C GLU A 237 1.93 1.70 -22.58
N GLU A 238 2.96 2.21 -23.28
CA GLU A 238 2.84 3.25 -24.31
C GLU A 238 2.50 2.59 -25.65
N LYS A 239 1.43 3.04 -26.32
CA LYS A 239 0.99 2.46 -27.60
C LYS A 239 1.11 3.41 -28.79
#